data_AF-A0A1X2G9W4-F1
#
_entry.id   AF-A0A1X2G9W4-F1
#
_cell.length_a   1.000
_cell.length_b   1.000
_cell.length_c   1.000
_cell.angle_alpha   90.00
_cell.angle_beta   90.00
_cell.angle_gamma   90.00
#
_symmetry.space_group_name_H-M   'P 1'
#
loop_
_entity.id
_entity.type
_entity.pdbx_description
1 polymer ?
#
loop_
_entity_poly.entity_id
_entity_poly.type
_entity_poly.pdbx_seq_one_letter_code
_entity_poly.pdbx_strand_id
1 'polypeptide(L)'
;KLVYRLSCRHCHQIVCSRGMKAILLADTKVELYSTDTPSTTIHLMDKDYLTRTCHCRIRDVACLECGNIIGYHVVSPCKQCLSACNNGHFWMFHADSCLAIERKDPSGK
;
A
#
# COMPACT_ATOMS: atom_id res chain seq x y z
N LYS A 1 -1.57 1.74 17.24
CA LYS A 1 -0.68 1.79 16.06
C LYS A 1 -0.82 3.17 15.42
N LEU A 2 0.28 3.75 14.92
CA LEU A 2 0.24 5.05 14.25
C LEU A 2 -0.49 4.93 12.89
N VAL A 3 -1.26 5.96 12.58
CA VAL A 3 -2.01 6.08 11.32
C VAL A 3 -1.45 7.27 10.55
N TYR A 4 -1.28 7.09 9.24
CA TYR A 4 -0.69 8.07 8.35
C TYR A 4 -1.68 8.47 7.26
N ARG A 5 -1.66 9.75 6.90
CA ARG A 5 -2.21 10.23 5.64
C ARG A 5 -1.09 10.17 4.60
N LEU A 6 -1.37 9.56 3.45
CA LEU A 6 -0.44 9.40 2.34
C LEU A 6 -0.85 10.30 1.17
N SER A 7 0.12 10.99 0.62
CA SER A 7 0.01 11.75 -0.63
C SER A 7 0.97 11.19 -1.67
N CYS A 8 0.61 11.25 -2.95
CA CYS A 8 1.54 10.97 -4.04
C CYS A 8 2.76 11.89 -3.91
N ARG A 9 3.98 11.35 -3.98
CA ARG A 9 5.20 12.17 -3.90
C ARG A 9 5.34 13.13 -5.07
N HIS A 10 4.79 12.78 -6.23
CA HIS A 10 4.96 13.56 -7.46
C HIS A 10 3.99 14.74 -7.58
N CYS A 11 2.69 14.53 -7.37
CA CYS A 11 1.67 15.58 -7.52
C CYS A 11 1.01 16.03 -6.21
N HIS A 12 1.42 15.46 -5.07
CA HIS A 12 0.87 15.76 -3.73
C HIS A 12 -0.60 15.41 -3.49
N GLN A 13 -1.32 14.87 -4.48
CA GLN A 13 -2.68 14.38 -4.33
C GLN A 13 -2.77 13.36 -3.20
N ILE A 14 -3.78 13.46 -2.34
CA ILE A 14 -4.02 12.49 -1.27
C ILE A 14 -4.45 11.16 -1.90
N VAL A 15 -3.72 10.09 -1.61
CA VAL A 15 -3.94 8.73 -2.15
C VAL A 15 -4.42 7.73 -1.10
N CYS A 16 -4.24 8.05 0.19
CA CYS A 16 -4.78 7.26 1.29
C CYS A 16 -4.93 8.13 2.54
N SER A 17 -6.08 8.07 3.22
CA SER A 17 -6.34 8.83 4.45
C SER A 17 -5.95 8.06 5.73
N ARG A 18 -5.78 6.74 5.63
CA ARG A 18 -5.58 5.82 6.76
C ARG A 18 -4.62 4.69 6.37
N GLY A 19 -3.35 5.05 6.21
CA GLY A 19 -2.24 4.13 6.02
C GLY A 19 -1.60 3.73 7.35
N MET A 20 -1.07 2.52 7.41
CA MET A 20 -0.29 2.01 8.54
C MET A 20 1.06 1.55 8.04
N LYS A 21 2.15 1.93 8.70
CA LYS A 21 3.50 1.49 8.31
C LYS A 21 3.55 -0.05 8.33
N ALA A 22 4.11 -0.62 7.28
CA ALA A 22 4.28 -2.05 7.06
C ALA A 22 5.70 -2.31 6.52
N ILE A 23 6.17 -3.53 6.73
CA ILE A 23 7.47 -3.99 6.23
C ILE A 23 7.21 -5.25 5.42
N LEU A 24 7.86 -5.37 4.27
CA LEU A 24 7.78 -6.59 3.49
C LEU A 24 8.60 -7.69 4.19
N LEU A 25 7.95 -8.78 4.63
CA LEU A 25 8.64 -9.85 5.36
C LEU A 25 9.76 -10.53 4.55
N ALA A 26 9.63 -10.54 3.22
CA ALA A 26 10.62 -11.09 2.32
C ALA A 26 11.84 -10.18 2.09
N ASP A 27 11.70 -8.87 2.32
CA ASP A 27 12.78 -7.88 2.21
C ASP A 27 12.50 -6.70 3.14
N THR A 28 13.14 -6.71 4.30
CA THR A 28 12.90 -5.70 5.34
C THR A 28 13.44 -4.32 5.00
N LYS A 29 14.20 -4.18 3.91
CA LYS A 29 14.64 -2.88 3.39
C LYS A 29 13.52 -2.16 2.65
N VAL A 30 12.50 -2.88 2.21
CA VAL A 30 11.34 -2.29 1.54
C VAL A 30 10.34 -1.82 2.58
N GLU A 31 10.31 -0.51 2.78
CA GLU A 31 9.30 0.15 3.60
C GLU A 31 8.02 0.38 2.81
N LEU A 32 6.89 0.01 3.42
CA LEU A 32 5.56 0.14 2.84
C LEU A 32 4.62 0.85 3.80
N TYR A 33 3.51 1.33 3.25
CA TYR A 33 2.30 1.60 4.01
C TYR A 33 1.21 0.65 3.54
N SER A 34 0.35 0.22 4.44
CA SER A 34 -0.77 -0.66 4.14
C SER A 34 -2.09 -0.03 4.56
N THR A 35 -3.18 -0.34 3.87
CA THR A 35 -4.52 0.11 4.26
C THR A 35 -5.56 -1.00 4.08
N ASP A 36 -6.59 -0.96 4.92
CA ASP A 36 -7.80 -1.77 4.78
C ASP A 36 -8.79 -1.15 3.78
N THR A 37 -8.64 0.14 3.48
CA THR A 37 -9.61 0.93 2.72
C THR A 37 -8.92 1.69 1.59
N PRO A 38 -9.02 1.25 0.34
CA PRO A 38 -8.48 2.00 -0.80
C PRO A 38 -9.20 3.34 -0.97
N SER A 39 -8.51 4.31 -1.57
CA SER A 39 -9.08 5.61 -1.92
C SER A 39 -9.73 5.58 -3.31
N THR A 40 -10.63 6.52 -3.60
CA THR A 40 -11.13 6.77 -4.96
C THR A 40 -10.13 7.52 -5.85
N THR A 41 -9.04 8.02 -5.27
CA THR A 41 -8.00 8.81 -5.94
C THR A 41 -6.83 7.97 -6.47
N ILE A 42 -7.01 6.65 -6.50
CA ILE A 42 -6.04 5.69 -7.03
C ILE A 42 -6.68 4.90 -8.18
N HIS A 43 -5.84 4.47 -9.11
CA HIS A 43 -6.24 3.65 -10.26
C HIS A 43 -5.54 2.30 -10.19
N LEU A 44 -6.28 1.24 -10.45
CA LEU A 44 -5.77 -0.12 -10.46
C LEU A 44 -5.43 -0.51 -11.90
N MET A 45 -4.18 -0.91 -12.17
CA MET A 45 -3.72 -1.23 -13.54
C MET A 45 -4.36 -2.52 -14.07
N ASP A 46 -4.37 -2.74 -15.39
CA ASP A 46 -5.11 -3.89 -15.94
C ASP A 46 -4.42 -5.25 -15.74
N LYS A 47 -3.10 -5.28 -15.58
CA LYS A 47 -2.30 -6.51 -15.61
C LYS A 47 -1.87 -6.97 -14.23
N ASP A 48 -2.20 -8.22 -13.94
CA ASP A 48 -1.67 -8.96 -12.80
C ASP A 48 -0.28 -9.51 -13.11
N TYR A 49 0.54 -9.63 -12.08
CA TYR A 49 1.80 -10.38 -12.14
C TYR A 49 2.08 -11.08 -10.81
N LEU A 50 3.01 -12.03 -10.82
CA LEU A 50 3.40 -12.79 -9.62
C LEU A 50 4.62 -12.15 -8.97
N THR A 51 4.61 -12.06 -7.64
CA THR A 51 5.81 -11.72 -6.88
C THR A 51 6.85 -12.83 -7.02
N ARG A 52 8.13 -12.46 -7.10
CA ARG A 52 9.23 -13.43 -7.33
C ARG A 52 9.45 -14.37 -6.15
N THR A 53 9.22 -13.90 -4.92
CA THR A 53 9.56 -14.66 -3.71
C THR A 53 8.42 -15.58 -3.25
N CYS A 54 7.21 -15.05 -3.14
CA CYS A 54 6.07 -15.78 -2.56
C CYS A 54 4.99 -16.15 -3.57
N HIS A 55 5.13 -15.75 -4.84
CA HIS A 55 4.17 -16.00 -5.92
C HIS A 55 2.75 -15.49 -5.60
N CYS A 56 2.63 -14.46 -4.77
CA CYS A 56 1.38 -13.73 -4.62
C CYS A 56 1.04 -13.05 -5.94
N ARG A 57 -0.24 -13.09 -6.33
CA ARG A 57 -0.71 -12.32 -7.48
C ARG A 57 -0.97 -10.90 -7.05
N ILE A 58 -0.29 -9.95 -7.68
CA ILE A 58 -0.40 -8.52 -7.39
C ILE A 58 -0.68 -7.73 -8.67
N ARG A 59 -1.17 -6.51 -8.48
CA ARG A 59 -1.52 -5.58 -9.54
C ARG A 59 -1.10 -4.19 -9.12
N ASP A 60 -0.46 -3.44 -10.01
CA ASP A 60 0.01 -2.11 -9.68
C ASP A 60 -1.14 -1.14 -9.42
N VAL A 61 -0.86 -0.18 -8.54
CA VAL A 61 -1.74 0.93 -8.19
C VAL A 61 -1.04 2.23 -8.58
N ALA A 62 -1.70 3.02 -9.41
CA ALA A 62 -1.25 4.35 -9.83
C ALA A 62 -2.03 5.45 -9.11
N CYS A 63 -1.39 6.62 -8.97
CA CYS A 63 -2.09 7.85 -8.62
C CYS A 63 -3.00 8.25 -9.79
N LEU A 64 -4.31 8.43 -9.52
CA LEU A 64 -5.26 8.77 -10.58
C LEU A 64 -4.97 10.14 -11.22
N GLU A 65 -4.40 11.06 -10.45
CA GLU A 65 -4.13 12.44 -10.90
C GLU A 65 -2.95 12.55 -11.86
N CYS A 66 -1.86 11.80 -11.62
CA CYS A 66 -0.61 11.95 -12.39
C CYS A 66 -0.11 10.67 -13.06
N GLY A 67 -0.79 9.53 -12.86
CA GLY A 67 -0.44 8.25 -13.46
C GLY A 67 0.79 7.54 -12.87
N ASN A 68 1.54 8.16 -11.96
CA ASN A 68 2.69 7.50 -11.34
C ASN A 68 2.26 6.28 -10.51
N ILE A 69 3.02 5.19 -10.62
CA ILE A 69 2.85 4.00 -9.77
C ILE A 69 3.26 4.35 -8.35
N ILE A 70 2.38 4.07 -7.40
CA ILE A 70 2.53 4.43 -5.98
C ILE A 70 2.48 3.21 -5.05
N GLY A 71 2.17 2.04 -5.58
CA GLY A 71 1.92 0.86 -4.79
C GLY A 71 1.37 -0.31 -5.59
N TYR A 72 0.79 -1.28 -4.89
CA TYR A 72 0.17 -2.45 -5.47
C TYR A 72 -0.98 -2.98 -4.61
N HIS A 73 -1.89 -3.68 -5.25
CA HIS A 73 -2.94 -4.47 -4.61
C HIS A 73 -2.60 -5.96 -4.69
N VAL A 74 -2.76 -6.67 -3.58
CA VAL A 74 -2.65 -8.13 -3.53
C VAL A 74 -3.98 -8.74 -3.98
N VAL A 75 -4.05 -9.10 -5.26
CA VAL A 75 -5.24 -9.74 -5.87
C VAL A 75 -5.49 -11.12 -5.28
N SER A 76 -4.43 -11.90 -5.08
CA SER A 76 -4.52 -13.21 -4.43
C SER A 76 -3.26 -13.50 -3.62
N PRO A 77 -3.36 -13.65 -2.29
CA PRO A 77 -2.24 -14.08 -1.47
C PRO A 77 -1.95 -15.57 -1.70
N CYS A 78 -0.70 -15.98 -1.55
CA CYS A 78 -0.36 -17.40 -1.47
C CYS A 78 -0.66 -17.95 -0.07
N LYS A 79 -0.73 -19.28 0.07
CA LYS A 79 -1.02 -19.94 1.36
C LYS A 79 -0.03 -19.54 2.46
N GLN A 80 1.25 -19.44 2.12
CA GLN A 80 2.30 -19.07 3.09
C GLN A 80 2.09 -17.65 3.64
N CYS A 81 1.81 -16.66 2.78
CA CYS A 81 1.54 -15.30 3.22
C CYS A 81 0.25 -15.19 4.04
N LEU A 82 -0.77 -15.98 3.70
CA LEU A 82 -2.03 -16.00 4.44
C LEU A 82 -1.86 -16.61 5.84
N SER A 83 -1.03 -17.64 5.99
CA SER A 83 -0.72 -18.28 7.27
C SER A 83 0.35 -17.55 8.10
N ALA A 84 1.06 -16.58 7.51
CA ALA A 84 2.05 -15.76 8.21
C ALA A 84 1.38 -14.66 9.06
N CYS A 85 2.17 -14.00 9.92
CA CYS A 85 1.72 -12.83 10.66
C CYS A 85 1.53 -11.64 9.71
N ASN A 86 0.29 -11.41 9.29
CA ASN A 86 -0.12 -10.28 8.46
C ASN A 86 -1.21 -9.45 9.17
N ASN A 87 -1.47 -8.24 8.70
CA ASN A 87 -2.52 -7.36 9.23
C ASN A 87 -3.82 -7.42 8.42
N GLY A 88 -3.98 -8.38 7.51
CA GLY A 88 -5.15 -8.52 6.65
C GLY A 88 -5.30 -7.45 5.57
N HIS A 89 -4.31 -6.56 5.38
CA HIS A 89 -4.38 -5.50 4.38
C HIS A 89 -3.91 -6.01 3.02
N PHE A 90 -4.69 -5.74 1.99
CA PHE A 90 -4.39 -6.11 0.60
C PHE A 90 -3.89 -4.94 -0.24
N TRP A 91 -3.86 -3.73 0.32
CA TRP A 91 -3.44 -2.52 -0.38
C TRP A 91 -2.13 -2.02 0.21
N MET A 92 -1.10 -1.94 -0.63
CA MET A 92 0.25 -1.54 -0.25
C MET A 92 0.66 -0.30 -1.04
N PHE A 93 1.35 0.62 -0.39
CA PHE A 93 1.92 1.83 -0.97
C PHE A 93 3.42 1.87 -0.70
N HIS A 94 4.22 2.22 -1.70
CA HIS A 94 5.66 2.33 -1.55
C HIS A 94 6.03 3.61 -0.81
N ALA A 95 6.88 3.51 0.21
CA ALA A 95 7.31 4.67 1.00
C ALA A 95 8.13 5.68 0.18
N ASP A 96 8.83 5.23 -0.86
CA ASP A 96 9.56 6.10 -1.78
C ASP A 96 8.64 6.88 -2.74
N SER A 97 7.44 6.38 -2.99
CA SER A 97 6.48 6.93 -3.96
C SER A 97 5.37 7.75 -3.28
N CYS A 98 5.30 7.69 -1.95
CA CYS A 98 4.36 8.44 -1.13
C CYS A 98 5.06 9.37 -0.12
N LEU A 99 4.41 10.50 0.17
CA LEU A 99 4.69 11.34 1.32
C LEU A 99 3.74 10.93 2.45
N ALA A 100 4.27 10.62 3.62
CA ALA A 100 3.48 10.20 4.77
C ALA A 100 3.50 11.26 5.87
N ILE A 101 2.32 11.62 6.36
CA ILE A 101 2.13 12.51 7.51
C ILE A 101 1.37 11.73 8.57
N GLU A 102 1.97 11.61 9.76
CA GLU A 102 1.29 11.01 10.91
C GLU A 102 0.04 11.83 11.25
N ARG A 103 -1.11 11.14 11.38
CA ARG A 103 -2.33 11.77 11.87
C ARG A 103 -2.21 11.93 13.38
N LYS A 104 -2.07 13.17 13.85
CA LYS A 104 -2.01 13.54 15.28
C LYS A 104 -3.38 13.47 15.99
N ASP A 105 -4.29 12.61 15.56
CA ASP A 105 -5.64 12.59 16.10
C ASP A 105 -5.67 11.83 17.44
N PRO A 106 -6.10 12.46 18.56
CA PRO A 106 -6.29 11.78 19.84
C PRO A 106 -7.50 10.82 19.85
N SER A 107 -8.35 10.83 18.82
CA SER A 107 -9.65 10.14 18.86
C SER A 107 -9.66 8.69 18.36
N GLY A 108 -8.59 8.20 17.72
CA GLY A 108 -8.48 6.78 17.32
C GLY A 108 -9.66 6.23 16.52
N LYS A 109 -10.40 7.08 15.79
CA LYS A 109 -11.52 6.70 14.92
C LYS A 109 -11.20 6.90 13.45
#